data_AF-A0A519VUP4-F1
#
_entry.id   AF-A0A519VUP4-F1
#
_cell.length_a   1.000
_cell.length_b   1.000
_cell.length_c   1.000
_cell.angle_alpha   90.00
_cell.angle_beta   90.00
_cell.angle_gamma   90.00
#
_symmetry.space_group_name_H-M   'P 1'
#
loop_
_entity.id
_entity.type
_entity.pdbx_description
1 polymer ?
#
loop_
_entity_poly.entity_id
_entity_poly.type
_entity_poly.pdbx_seq_one_letter_code
_entity_poly.pdbx_strand_id
1 'polypeptide(L)'
;YYRYADVLMMKAEALLRTSQSGPALTIVNSIRSLRGATAMTALTLDNLLDERGREFYWEGVRRQDLIRFGKFLQPWQEKPSDDPKYLLFPIPDNQLGNPNLVQNPGY
;
A
#
# COMPACT_ATOMS: atom_id res chain seq x y z
N TYR A 1 5.27 11.51 5.21
CA TYR A 1 6.11 11.21 6.38
C TYR A 1 6.66 9.81 6.18
N TYR A 2 7.93 9.57 6.51
CA TYR A 2 8.57 8.27 6.36
C TYR A 2 9.34 7.95 7.63
N ARG A 3 9.32 6.68 8.03
CA ARG A 3 10.18 6.15 9.09
C ARG A 3 11.03 5.01 8.55
N TYR A 4 12.07 4.67 9.29
CA TYR A 4 13.07 3.69 8.85
C TYR A 4 12.46 2.35 8.41
N ALA A 5 11.45 1.85 9.14
CA ALA A 5 10.77 0.61 8.76
C ALA A 5 10.05 0.69 7.40
N ASP A 6 9.54 1.87 7.01
CA ASP A 6 8.89 2.03 5.71
C ASP A 6 9.91 1.88 4.58
N VAL A 7 11.07 2.51 4.72
CA VAL A 7 12.17 2.35 3.75
C VAL A 7 12.62 0.89 3.65
N LEU A 8 12.72 0.20 4.79
CA LEU A 8 13.04 -1.23 4.81
C LEU A 8 11.97 -2.07 4.12
N MET A 9 10.69 -1.84 4.40
CA MET A 9 9.60 -2.59 3.77
C MET A 9 9.45 -2.25 2.28
N MET A 10 9.74 -1.03 1.84
CA MET A 10 9.84 -0.67 0.42
C MET A 10 10.97 -1.42 -0.27
N LYS A 11 12.14 -1.53 0.38
CA LYS A 11 13.24 -2.36 -0.12
C LYS A 11 12.85 -3.83 -0.21
N ALA A 12 12.18 -4.37 0.81
CA ALA A 12 11.69 -5.74 0.80
C ALA A 12 10.66 -5.97 -0.33
N GLU A 13 9.75 -5.02 -0.56
CA GLU A 13 8.81 -5.07 -1.69
C GLU A 13 9.54 -5.13 -3.04
N ALA A 14 10.53 -4.26 -3.25
CA ALA A 14 11.31 -4.21 -4.49
C ALA A 14 12.10 -5.51 -4.72
N LEU A 15 12.73 -6.04 -3.68
CA LEU A 15 13.43 -7.33 -3.73
C LEU A 15 12.47 -8.47 -4.08
N LEU A 16 11.29 -8.50 -3.45
CA LEU A 16 10.29 -9.53 -3.73
C LEU A 16 9.78 -9.46 -5.18
N ARG A 17 9.54 -8.25 -5.71
CA ARG A 17 9.10 -8.03 -7.10
C ARG A 17 10.20 -8.34 -8.12
N THR A 18 11.47 -8.36 -7.71
CA THR A 18 12.62 -8.74 -8.55
C THR A 18 13.11 -10.17 -8.28
N SER A 19 12.22 -11.03 -7.76
CA SER A 19 12.47 -12.46 -7.51
C SER A 19 13.57 -12.75 -6.46
N GLN A 20 13.85 -11.80 -5.56
CA GLN A 20 14.79 -11.92 -4.46
C GLN A 20 14.07 -12.12 -3.11
N SER A 21 13.28 -13.19 -3.00
CA SER A 21 12.42 -13.46 -1.84
C SER A 21 13.18 -13.72 -0.53
N GLY A 22 14.35 -14.35 -0.58
CA GLY A 22 15.17 -14.62 0.61
C GLY A 22 15.63 -13.34 1.32
N PRO A 23 16.36 -12.44 0.65
CA PRO A 23 16.72 -11.13 1.20
C PRO A 23 15.51 -10.30 1.65
N ALA A 24 14.39 -10.33 0.91
CA ALA A 24 13.17 -9.64 1.29
C ALA A 24 12.59 -10.18 2.61
N LEU A 25 12.53 -11.51 2.76
CA LEU A 25 12.04 -12.18 3.96
C LEU A 25 12.89 -11.82 5.19
N THR A 26 14.21 -11.77 5.04
CA THR A 26 15.12 -11.37 6.13
C THR A 26 14.80 -9.97 6.64
N ILE A 27 14.55 -9.02 5.74
CA ILE A 27 14.19 -7.65 6.12
C ILE A 27 12.86 -7.63 6.88
N VAL A 28 11.82 -8.28 6.36
CA VAL A 28 10.50 -8.28 7.00
C VAL A 28 10.55 -8.96 8.36
N ASN A 29 11.25 -10.08 8.48
CA ASN A 29 11.42 -10.78 9.76
C ASN A 29 12.23 -9.97 10.78
N SER A 30 13.19 -9.14 10.34
CA SER A 30 13.90 -8.23 11.26
C SER A 30 12.94 -7.24 11.93
N ILE A 31 11.95 -6.73 11.21
CA ILE A 31 10.94 -5.81 11.76
C ILE A 31 9.97 -6.58 12.66
N ARG A 32 9.48 -7.75 12.21
CA ARG A 32 8.58 -8.61 13.00
C ARG A 32 9.18 -8.99 14.34
N SER A 33 10.46 -9.35 14.37
CA SER A 33 11.20 -9.68 15.59
C SER A 33 11.21 -8.52 16.59
N LEU A 34 11.44 -7.28 16.12
CA LEU A 34 11.38 -6.07 16.95
C LEU A 34 9.98 -5.74 17.49
N ARG A 35 8.94 -6.42 16.99
CA ARG A 35 7.54 -6.30 17.46
C ARG A 35 7.09 -7.53 18.25
N GLY A 36 7.97 -8.50 18.49
CA GLY A 36 7.62 -9.79 19.11
C GLY A 36 6.69 -10.66 18.26
N ALA A 37 6.59 -10.39 16.96
CA ALA A 37 5.78 -11.17 16.04
C ALA A 37 6.53 -12.40 15.52
N THR A 38 5.82 -13.52 15.37
CA THR A 38 6.38 -14.79 14.86
C THR A 38 7.05 -14.59 13.49
N ALA A 39 8.24 -15.13 13.27
CA ALA A 39 8.89 -15.05 11.97
C ALA A 39 8.05 -15.74 10.87
N MET A 40 7.98 -15.11 9.69
CA MET A 40 7.40 -15.72 8.49
C MET A 40 8.37 -16.75 7.91
N THR A 41 7.84 -17.86 7.40
CA THR A 41 8.61 -18.90 6.67
C THR A 41 8.75 -18.60 5.18
N ALA A 42 7.79 -17.86 4.61
CA ALA A 42 7.80 -17.41 3.22
C ALA A 42 7.17 -16.01 3.12
N LEU A 43 7.69 -15.19 2.20
CA LEU A 43 7.17 -13.86 1.92
C LEU A 43 6.45 -13.84 0.57
N THR A 44 5.24 -13.30 0.55
CA THR A 44 4.43 -13.04 -0.65
C THR A 44 4.02 -11.57 -0.67
N LEU A 45 3.58 -11.05 -1.82
CA LEU A 45 3.11 -9.66 -1.89
C LEU A 45 1.90 -9.43 -0.98
N ASP A 46 1.01 -10.42 -0.85
CA ASP A 46 -0.15 -10.32 0.01
C ASP A 46 0.24 -10.25 1.50
N ASN A 47 1.11 -11.15 1.98
CA ASN A 47 1.49 -11.13 3.39
C ASN A 47 2.42 -9.97 3.76
N LEU A 48 3.17 -9.43 2.79
CA LEU A 48 3.90 -8.17 2.93
C LEU A 48 2.94 -6.98 3.07
N LEU A 49 1.90 -6.91 2.24
CA LEU A 49 0.88 -5.87 2.32
C LEU A 49 0.12 -5.92 3.65
N ASP A 50 -0.16 -7.12 4.15
CA ASP A 50 -0.74 -7.30 5.48
C ASP A 50 0.20 -6.81 6.58
N GLU A 51 1.50 -7.08 6.46
CA GLU A 51 2.50 -6.62 7.42
C GLU A 51 2.64 -5.10 7.43
N ARG A 52 2.67 -4.47 6.25
CA ARG A 52 2.62 -3.01 6.13
C ARG A 52 1.37 -2.43 6.80
N GLY A 53 0.22 -3.10 6.64
CA GLY A 53 -1.03 -2.69 7.29
C GLY A 53 -0.97 -2.69 8.82
N ARG A 54 -0.28 -3.67 9.41
CA ARG A 54 -0.05 -3.76 10.86
C ARG A 54 0.98 -2.74 11.35
N GLU A 55 2.12 -2.70 10.68
CA GLU A 55 3.27 -1.89 11.10
C GLU A 55 2.96 -0.39 10.99
N PHE A 56 2.20 0.06 9.98
CA PHE A 56 1.86 1.47 9.74
C PHE A 56 0.40 1.83 10.05
N TYR A 57 -0.23 1.12 11.00
CA TYR A 57 -1.59 1.43 11.43
C TYR A 57 -1.69 2.89 11.91
N TRP A 58 -2.66 3.63 11.39
CA TRP A 58 -2.87 5.07 11.67
C TRP A 58 -1.77 6.03 11.18
N GLU A 59 -0.85 5.57 10.31
CA GLU A 59 0.20 6.45 9.74
C GLU A 59 -0.16 7.00 8.34
N GLY A 60 -1.39 6.77 7.86
CA GLY A 60 -1.91 7.39 6.63
C GLY A 60 -1.41 6.81 5.31
N VAL A 61 -0.73 5.65 5.31
CA VAL A 61 -0.15 5.03 4.10
C VAL A 61 -1.03 3.96 3.44
N ARG A 62 -2.06 3.47 4.16
CA ARG A 62 -2.83 2.28 3.74
C ARG A 62 -3.53 2.47 2.40
N ARG A 63 -4.06 3.66 2.10
CA ARG A 63 -4.71 3.95 0.81
C ARG A 63 -3.72 3.78 -0.34
N GLN A 64 -2.55 4.41 -0.24
CA GLN A 64 -1.54 4.35 -1.30
C GLN A 64 -1.03 2.92 -1.48
N ASP A 65 -0.79 2.20 -0.39
CA ASP A 65 -0.40 0.78 -0.44
C ASP A 65 -1.45 -0.07 -1.17
N LEU A 66 -2.73 0.03 -0.80
CA LEU A 66 -3.79 -0.74 -1.45
C LEU A 66 -3.92 -0.41 -2.94
N ILE A 67 -3.76 0.86 -3.33
CA ILE A 67 -3.79 1.26 -4.76
C ILE A 67 -2.61 0.64 -5.51
N ARG A 68 -1.39 0.77 -5.00
CA ARG A 68 -0.17 0.21 -5.62
C ARG A 68 -0.20 -1.31 -5.74
N PHE A 69 -0.87 -1.99 -4.81
CA PHE A 69 -1.04 -3.44 -4.83
C PHE A 69 -2.28 -3.90 -5.61
N GLY A 70 -3.08 -2.98 -6.16
CA GLY A 70 -4.29 -3.32 -6.91
C GLY A 70 -5.41 -3.90 -6.05
N LYS A 71 -5.40 -3.64 -4.74
CA LYS A 71 -6.36 -4.17 -3.77
C LYS A 71 -7.39 -3.12 -3.31
N PHE A 72 -7.19 -1.83 -3.61
CA PHE A 72 -8.05 -0.75 -3.09
C PHE A 72 -9.53 -0.89 -3.44
N LEU A 73 -9.83 -1.37 -4.65
CA LEU A 73 -11.21 -1.51 -5.12
C LEU A 73 -11.87 -2.81 -4.65
N GLN A 74 -11.12 -3.75 -4.07
CA GLN A 74 -11.66 -5.04 -3.65
C GLN A 74 -12.65 -4.88 -2.49
N PRO A 75 -13.60 -5.82 -2.35
CA PRO A 75 -14.50 -5.84 -1.20
C PRO A 75 -13.76 -6.23 0.10
N TRP A 76 -14.30 -5.78 1.23
CA TRP A 76 -13.96 -6.25 2.58
C TRP A 76 -15.21 -6.26 3.46
N GLN A 77 -15.10 -6.54 4.78
CA GLN A 77 -16.26 -6.78 5.66
C GLN A 77 -17.45 -5.82 5.45
N GLU A 78 -17.21 -4.51 5.41
CA GLU A 78 -18.27 -3.48 5.34
C GLU A 78 -18.22 -2.65 4.05
N LYS A 79 -17.69 -3.21 2.96
CA LYS A 79 -17.53 -2.48 1.69
C LYS A 79 -17.60 -3.42 0.50
N PRO A 80 -18.47 -3.17 -0.48
CA PRO A 80 -18.48 -3.93 -1.73
C PRO A 80 -17.25 -3.61 -2.60
N SER A 81 -17.20 -4.21 -3.79
CA SER A 81 -16.26 -3.75 -4.82
C SER A 81 -16.60 -2.31 -5.20
N ASP A 82 -15.56 -1.49 -5.39
CA ASP A 82 -15.71 -0.07 -5.72
C ASP A 82 -15.56 0.21 -7.21
N ASP A 83 -16.10 1.36 -7.63
CA ASP A 83 -15.91 1.93 -8.96
C ASP A 83 -14.45 2.41 -9.15
N PRO A 84 -13.80 2.12 -10.30
CA PRO A 84 -12.46 2.61 -10.63
C PRO A 84 -12.24 4.12 -10.49
N LYS A 85 -13.29 4.96 -10.61
CA LYS A 85 -13.15 6.41 -10.42
C LYS A 85 -12.59 6.78 -9.05
N TYR A 86 -12.88 5.99 -8.00
CA TYR A 86 -12.42 6.27 -6.63
C TYR A 86 -10.90 6.05 -6.40
N LEU A 87 -10.14 5.63 -7.44
CA LEU A 87 -8.68 5.62 -7.40
C LEU A 87 -8.10 7.03 -7.37
N LEU A 88 -8.75 8.00 -8.02
CA LEU A 88 -8.35 9.41 -8.04
C LEU A 88 -9.42 10.26 -7.36
N PHE A 89 -9.02 11.32 -6.67
CA PHE A 89 -10.00 12.28 -6.13
C PHE A 89 -10.51 13.21 -7.24
N PRO A 90 -11.74 13.75 -7.13
CA PRO A 90 -12.17 14.80 -8.05
C PRO A 90 -11.25 16.01 -7.95
N ILE A 91 -10.98 16.65 -9.08
CA ILE A 91 -10.41 17.99 -9.10
C ILE A 91 -11.47 18.94 -8.53
N PRO A 92 -11.14 19.77 -7.51
CA PRO A 92 -12.11 20.69 -6.92
C PRO A 92 -12.67 21.66 -7.95
N ASP A 93 -13.99 21.94 -7.89
CA ASP A 93 -14.71 22.74 -8.90
C ASP A 93 -14.12 24.13 -9.10
N ASN A 94 -13.61 24.75 -8.03
CA ASN A 94 -12.97 26.07 -8.12
C ASN A 94 -11.69 26.07 -8.97
N GLN A 95 -11.04 24.90 -9.15
CA GLN A 95 -9.89 24.75 -10.04
C GLN A 95 -10.33 24.56 -11.50
N LEU A 96 -11.52 23.99 -11.76
CA LEU A 96 -12.04 23.77 -13.10
C LEU A 96 -12.45 25.06 -13.84
N GLY A 97 -12.40 26.22 -13.17
CA GLY A 97 -12.43 27.52 -13.85
C GLY A 97 -11.23 27.73 -14.79
N ASN A 98 -10.13 26.99 -14.61
CA ASN A 98 -9.01 26.97 -15.56
C ASN A 98 -9.35 26.05 -16.75
N PRO A 99 -9.48 26.57 -17.99
CA PRO A 99 -9.90 25.79 -19.15
C PRO A 99 -8.88 24.70 -19.57
N ASN A 100 -7.66 24.72 -19.02
CA ASN A 100 -6.64 23.70 -19.28
C ASN A 100 -6.76 22.48 -18.35
N LEU A 101 -7.62 22.54 -17.32
CA LEU A 101 -7.86 21.41 -16.43
C LEU A 101 -9.08 20.63 -16.88
N VAL A 102 -8.88 19.34 -17.11
CA VAL A 102 -9.95 18.37 -17.41
C VAL A 102 -10.19 17.54 -16.16
N GLN A 103 -11.46 17.33 -15.80
CA GLN A 103 -11.84 16.52 -14.64
C GLN A 103 -11.33 15.08 -14.77
N ASN A 104 -11.04 14.46 -13.62
CA ASN A 104 -10.69 13.04 -13.55
C ASN A 104 -11.88 12.18 -14.01
N PRO A 105 -11.64 11.07 -14.72
CA PRO A 105 -12.71 10.24 -15.27
C PRO A 105 -13.74 9.79 -14.21
N GLY A 106 -15.03 9.99 -14.50
CA GLY A 106 -16.14 9.56 -13.65
C GLY A 106 -16.62 10.58 -12.60
N TYR A 107 -16.02 11.78 -12.57
CA TYR A 107 -16.43 12.92 -11.75
C TYR A 107 -16.93 14.08 -12.59
#